data_AF-A0A956UMQ6-F1
#
_entry.id   AF-A0A956UMQ6-F1
#
_cell.length_a   1.000
_cell.length_b   1.000
_cell.length_c   1.000
_cell.angle_alpha   90.00
_cell.angle_beta   90.00
_cell.angle_gamma   90.00
#
_symmetry.space_group_name_H-M   'P 1'
#
loop_
_entity.id
_entity.type
_entity.pdbx_description
1 polymer ?
#
loop_
_entity_poly.entity_id
_entity_poly.type
_entity_poly.pdbx_seq_one_letter_code
_entity_poly.pdbx_strand_id
1 'polypeptide(L)' 'MTNKDSVGHNLHIIAGSVNEAITPPFTADESPKSLTLTIEAPGTYQFQCDVHPTTMLGTLEVVE' A
#
# COMPACT_ATOMS: atom_id res chain seq x y z
N MET A 1 4.71 -6.13 0.55
CA MET A 1 4.81 -5.24 1.74
C MET A 1 4.35 -6.00 2.97
N THR A 2 4.90 -5.73 4.16
CA THR A 2 4.60 -6.46 5.40
C THR A 2 4.27 -5.49 6.52
N ASN A 3 3.10 -5.63 7.14
CA ASN A 3 2.78 -4.98 8.40
C ASN A 3 3.50 -5.74 9.54
N LYS A 4 4.27 -5.02 10.35
CA LYS A 4 5.09 -5.59 11.44
C LYS A 4 4.62 -5.15 12.83
N ASP A 5 3.62 -4.28 12.92
CA ASP A 5 3.06 -3.80 14.18
C ASP A 5 1.61 -4.27 14.35
N SER A 6 1.02 -4.01 15.52
CA SER A 6 -0.36 -4.35 15.83
C SER A 6 -1.33 -3.20 15.49
N VAL A 7 -0.95 -2.27 14.63
CA VAL A 7 -1.83 -1.22 14.12
C VAL A 7 -2.33 -1.66 12.75
N GLY A 8 -3.62 -1.45 12.47
CA GLY A 8 -4.19 -1.84 11.19
C GLY A 8 -3.70 -0.92 10.06
N HIS A 9 -3.29 -1.51 8.93
CA HIS A 9 -2.81 -0.77 7.76
C HIS A 9 -3.35 -1.38 6.47
N ASN A 10 -3.46 -0.57 5.42
CA ASN A 10 -3.63 -1.05 4.05
C ASN A 10 -2.67 -0.36 3.09
N LEU A 11 -2.74 -0.76 1.82
CA LEU A 11 -2.13 -0.06 0.72
C LEU A 11 -3.23 0.43 -0.21
N HIS A 12 -3.21 1.72 -0.53
CA HIS A 12 -4.07 2.34 -1.53
C HIS A 12 -3.21 3.19 -2.46
N ILE A 13 -3.10 2.79 -3.73
CA ILE A 13 -2.44 3.60 -4.77
C ILE A 13 -3.42 4.69 -5.24
N ILE A 14 -3.05 5.95 -5.06
CA ILE A 14 -3.88 7.13 -5.30
C ILE A 14 -3.49 7.92 -6.56
N ALA A 15 -2.32 7.65 -7.15
CA ALA A 15 -1.89 8.22 -8.43
C ALA A 15 -0.82 7.36 -9.11
N GLY A 16 -0.67 7.45 -10.45
CA GLY A 16 0.40 6.80 -11.21
C GLY A 16 -0.02 5.75 -12.24
N SER A 17 -1.33 5.61 -12.54
CA SER A 17 -1.88 4.63 -13.49
C SER A 17 -1.65 3.16 -13.10
N VAL A 18 -2.36 2.76 -12.05
CA VAL A 18 -3.01 1.44 -11.96
C VAL A 18 -4.41 1.72 -11.44
N ASN A 19 -5.44 1.14 -12.07
CA ASN A 19 -6.80 1.23 -11.52
C ASN A 19 -6.80 0.57 -10.14
N GLU A 20 -6.83 1.40 -9.09
CA GLU A 20 -7.34 1.08 -7.76
C GLU A 20 -6.76 -0.19 -7.14
N ALA A 21 -5.43 -0.27 -7.01
CA ALA A 21 -4.84 -1.19 -6.04
C ALA A 21 -5.16 -0.66 -4.64
N ILE A 22 -6.37 -0.94 -4.17
CA ILE A 22 -6.81 -0.76 -2.79
C ILE A 22 -6.91 -2.13 -2.14
N THR A 23 -6.18 -2.32 -1.05
CA THR A 23 -6.34 -3.52 -0.24
C THR A 23 -7.25 -3.24 0.93
N PRO A 24 -8.04 -4.23 1.39
CA PRO A 24 -8.73 -4.09 2.65
C PRO A 24 -7.69 -3.82 3.76
N PRO A 25 -8.04 -3.03 4.79
CA PRO A 25 -7.23 -2.91 6.00
C PRO A 25 -6.97 -4.28 6.60
N PHE A 26 -5.70 -4.57 6.85
CA PHE A 26 -5.32 -5.65 7.74
C PHE A 26 -5.64 -5.21 9.17
N THR A 27 -6.20 -6.11 9.98
CA THR A 27 -6.45 -5.79 11.40
C THR A 27 -5.18 -6.06 12.22
N ALA A 28 -5.13 -5.45 13.41
CA ALA A 28 -4.05 -5.63 14.40
C ALA A 28 -3.71 -7.10 14.67
N ASP A 29 -4.75 -7.95 14.67
CA ASP A 29 -4.70 -9.35 15.07
C ASP A 29 -4.07 -10.25 14.00
N GLU A 30 -3.82 -9.71 12.81
CA GLU A 30 -3.21 -10.44 11.69
C GLU A 30 -1.70 -10.24 11.60
N SER A 31 -1.08 -9.53 12.56
CA SER A 31 0.35 -9.18 12.50
C SER A 31 1.27 -10.35 12.90
N PRO A 32 2.33 -10.65 12.12
CA PRO A 32 2.71 -10.00 10.87
C PRO A 32 1.88 -10.47 9.68
N LYS A 33 1.41 -9.53 8.86
CA LYS A 33 0.67 -9.81 7.62
C LYS A 33 1.40 -9.25 6.41
N SER A 34 1.49 -10.05 5.35
CA SER A 34 2.09 -9.64 4.08
C SER A 34 1.05 -9.54 2.97
N LEU A 35 1.23 -8.53 2.13
CA LEU A 35 0.56 -8.33 0.85
C LEU A 35 1.59 -8.42 -0.28
N THR A 36 1.22 -9.08 -1.36
CA THR A 36 1.93 -9.03 -2.63
C THR A 36 1.11 -8.24 -3.63
N LEU A 37 1.73 -7.28 -4.30
CA LEU A 37 1.18 -6.51 -5.40
C LEU A 37 2.13 -6.65 -6.59
N THR A 38 1.58 -6.89 -7.77
CA THR A 38 2.33 -6.87 -9.04
C THR A 38 2.02 -5.55 -9.75
N ILE A 39 3.06 -4.79 -10.08
CA ILE A 39 2.96 -3.57 -10.89
C ILE A 39 3.69 -3.86 -12.20
N GLU A 40 2.95 -3.87 -13.31
CA GLU A 40 3.48 -4.32 -14.61
C GLU A 40 4.15 -3.19 -15.42
N ALA A 41 3.74 -1.95 -15.19
CA ALA A 41 4.26 -0.80 -15.91
C ALA A 41 5.35 -0.10 -15.07
N PRO A 42 6.48 0.28 -15.70
CA PRO A 42 7.38 1.26 -15.11
C PRO A 42 6.64 2.58 -14.88
N GLY A 43 6.97 3.25 -13.78
CA GLY A 43 6.30 4.48 -13.40
C GLY A 43 6.48 4.86 -11.95
N THR A 44 5.96 6.03 -11.60
CA THR A 44 5.94 6.54 -10.24
C THR A 44 4.51 6.50 -9.71
N TYR A 45 4.31 5.79 -8.61
CA TYR A 45 3.02 5.55 -7.99
C TYR A 45 2.98 6.17 -6.60
N GLN A 46 2.01 7.04 -6.35
CA GLN A 46 1.77 7.57 -5.00
C GLN A 46 0.81 6.64 -4.28
N PHE A 47 1.11 6.33 -3.02
CA PHE A 47 0.24 5.52 -2.18
C PHE A 47 0.00 6.16 -0.81
N GLN A 48 -1.11 5.77 -0.21
CA GLN A 48 -1.46 6.07 1.17
C GLN A 48 -1.97 4.82 1.89
N CYS A 49 -2.12 4.93 3.21
CA CYS A 49 -2.96 4.05 4.01
C CYS A 49 -4.24 4.79 4.39
N ASP A 50 -5.41 4.21 4.13
CA ASP A 50 -6.71 4.83 4.40
C ASP A 50 -7.03 4.91 5.90
N VAL A 51 -6.38 4.07 6.72
CA VAL A 51 -6.47 4.15 8.18
C VAL A 51 -5.66 5.34 8.72
N HIS A 52 -4.61 5.75 8.00
CA HIS A 52 -3.69 6.82 8.38
C HIS A 52 -3.43 7.81 7.22
N PRO A 53 -4.47 8.43 6.65
CA PRO A 53 -4.39 9.09 5.34
C PRO A 53 -3.58 10.39 5.33
N THR A 54 -3.27 10.93 6.51
CA THR A 54 -2.51 12.18 6.66
C THR A 54 -1.05 11.97 7.03
N THR A 55 -0.68 10.77 7.49
CA THR A 55 0.66 10.48 8.05
C THR A 55 1.37 9.33 7.36
N MET A 56 0.66 8.43 6.70
CA MET A 56 1.24 7.28 6.02
C MET A 56 1.08 7.43 4.50
N LEU A 57 1.98 8.23 3.95
CA LEU A 57 2.08 8.55 2.53
C LEU A 57 3.41 8.04 1.99
N GLY A 58 3.44 7.67 0.72
CA GLY A 58 4.69 7.27 0.09
C GLY A 58 4.64 7.20 -1.43
N THR A 59 5.79 6.94 -2.01
CA THR A 59 6.00 6.80 -3.45
C THR A 59 6.67 5.47 -3.74
N LEU A 60 6.15 4.74 -4.73
CA LEU A 60 6.79 3.57 -5.32
C LEU A 60 7.31 3.97 -6.70
N GLU A 61 8.59 3.70 -6.94
CA GLU A 61 9.19 3.84 -8.27
C GLU A 61 9.41 2.43 -8.83
N VAL A 62 8.80 2.17 -9.99
CA VAL A 62 8.99 0.95 -10.75
C VAL A 62 9.83 1.30 -11.97
N VAL A 63 11.00 0.69 -12.05
CA VAL A 63 11.95 0.86 -13.15
C VAL A 63 11.97 -0.41 -14.00
N GLU A 64 12.40 -0.29 -15.26
CA GLU A 64 12.64 -1.44 -16.15
C GLU A 64 13.75 -2.37 -15.66
#